data_AF-A0A5D2G079-F1
#
_entry.id   AF-A0A5D2G079-F1
#
_cell.length_a   1.000
_cell.length_b   1.000
_cell.length_c   1.000
_cell.angle_alpha   90.00
_cell.angle_beta   90.00
_cell.angle_gamma   90.00
#
_symmetry.space_group_name_H-M   'P 1'
#
loop_
_entity.id
_entity.type
_entity.pdbx_description
1 polymer ?
#
loop_
_entity_poly.entity_id
_entity_poly.type
_entity_poly.pdbx_seq_one_letter_code
_entity_poly.pdbx_strand_id
1 'polypeptide(L)'
;MDLFFSTCLFSLLSMLQGISGTTFTVVNKCDHTVWPGILGNSQLVTTGFELLTGGSRSIQAPPSWSGRFWGRTGCISDQNTGQLTCQTADCGSTQMECNGKGATPPVTLAEFTIGSGTQDFYDVSLVDGYNLPMLVEPSSGSGTCLSTGCVNDLNRQCPDKLRVQSGQACKSACEAFGKPEYCCSGAYASPDTCKPSFYSEMFKAACPKSYSYAYDDATSTFTCTAADYTITFCPSSTSKKSASNTAPAAAATTGTTSPIYGSITGSGEVPADVNISSWFPYFLTGQSSRTVSSSVSHNTLLVSAISFLFLSSLDFSHNYNFLQT
;
A
#
# COMPACT_ATOMS: atom_id res chain seq x y z
N MET A 1 -36.93 -17.10 -33.34
CA MET A 1 -36.45 -15.96 -32.53
C MET A 1 -35.82 -16.43 -31.21
N ASP A 2 -36.29 -17.54 -30.61
CA ASP A 2 -35.82 -18.00 -29.29
C ASP A 2 -34.39 -18.57 -29.26
N LEU A 3 -33.97 -19.30 -30.30
CA LEU A 3 -32.61 -19.86 -30.34
C LEU A 3 -31.54 -18.77 -30.48
N PHE A 4 -31.82 -17.74 -31.27
CA PHE A 4 -30.91 -16.63 -31.53
C PHE A 4 -30.76 -15.70 -30.31
N PHE A 5 -31.86 -15.46 -29.59
CA PHE A 5 -31.84 -14.72 -28.33
C PHE A 5 -31.09 -15.48 -27.24
N SER A 6 -31.30 -16.81 -27.16
CA SER A 6 -30.59 -17.70 -26.23
C SER A 6 -29.08 -17.75 -26.50
N THR A 7 -28.65 -17.83 -27.77
CA THR A 7 -27.22 -17.81 -28.12
C THR A 7 -26.56 -16.45 -27.90
N CYS A 8 -27.28 -15.35 -28.12
CA CYS A 8 -26.81 -14.01 -27.77
C CYS A 8 -26.67 -13.83 -26.26
N LEU A 9 -27.62 -14.33 -25.45
CA LEU A 9 -27.55 -14.25 -23.99
C LEU A 9 -26.40 -15.10 -23.43
N PHE A 10 -26.19 -16.33 -23.95
CA PHE A 10 -25.03 -17.15 -23.59
C PHE A 10 -23.70 -16.53 -24.00
N SER A 11 -23.64 -15.86 -25.17
CA SER A 11 -22.46 -15.12 -25.61
C SER A 11 -22.20 -13.89 -24.72
N LEU A 12 -23.24 -13.14 -24.35
CA LEU A 12 -23.12 -11.98 -23.46
C LEU A 12 -22.66 -12.40 -22.04
N LEU A 13 -23.16 -13.54 -21.54
CA LEU A 13 -22.76 -14.12 -20.25
C LEU A 13 -21.32 -14.67 -20.27
N SER A 14 -20.81 -15.11 -21.42
CA SER A 14 -19.42 -15.58 -21.56
C SER A 14 -18.42 -14.43 -21.81
N MET A 15 -18.90 -13.24 -22.19
CA MET A 15 -18.11 -12.00 -22.23
C MET A 15 -17.98 -11.32 -20.85
N LEU A 16 -18.77 -11.75 -19.84
CA LEU A 16 -18.57 -11.40 -18.43
C LEU A 16 -17.45 -12.25 -17.82
N GLN A 17 -16.28 -12.26 -18.44
CA GLN A 17 -15.08 -12.65 -17.71
C GLN A 17 -14.81 -11.52 -16.72
N GLY A 18 -15.12 -11.77 -15.44
CA GLY A 18 -14.79 -10.84 -14.37
C GLY A 18 -13.33 -10.42 -14.50
N ILE A 19 -13.06 -9.13 -14.35
CA ILE A 19 -11.69 -8.64 -14.26
C ILE A 19 -11.07 -9.35 -13.06
N SER A 20 -10.13 -10.26 -13.30
CA SER A 20 -9.33 -10.86 -12.24
C SER A 20 -8.51 -9.73 -11.63
N GLY A 21 -8.77 -9.40 -10.38
CA GLY A 21 -8.13 -8.32 -9.65
C GLY A 21 -7.95 -8.70 -8.20
N THR A 22 -6.92 -8.14 -7.58
CA THR A 22 -6.65 -8.33 -6.15
C THR A 22 -7.40 -7.28 -5.37
N THR A 23 -8.16 -7.71 -4.37
CA THR A 23 -8.85 -6.82 -3.44
C THR A 23 -7.94 -6.46 -2.28
N PHE A 24 -7.68 -5.18 -2.09
CA PHE A 24 -7.08 -4.63 -0.88
C PHE A 24 -8.17 -4.07 0.03
N THR A 25 -8.34 -4.60 1.24
CA THR A 25 -9.22 -4.06 2.26
C THR A 25 -8.42 -3.32 3.32
N VAL A 26 -8.54 -2.00 3.35
CA VAL A 26 -7.86 -1.14 4.32
C VAL A 26 -8.76 -0.93 5.52
N VAL A 27 -8.26 -1.22 6.73
CA VAL A 27 -9.01 -1.18 7.99
C VAL A 27 -8.30 -0.27 8.98
N ASN A 28 -9.04 0.67 9.58
CA ASN A 28 -8.54 1.49 10.67
C ASN A 28 -9.05 0.97 12.02
N LYS A 29 -8.17 0.31 12.80
CA LYS A 29 -8.47 -0.03 14.19
C LYS A 29 -7.88 0.97 15.19
N CYS A 30 -7.20 2.03 14.73
CA CYS A 30 -6.69 3.07 15.62
C CYS A 30 -7.83 3.80 16.32
N ASP A 31 -7.55 4.37 17.50
CA ASP A 31 -8.49 5.20 18.27
C ASP A 31 -8.65 6.63 17.72
N HIS A 32 -8.08 6.89 16.55
CA HIS A 32 -8.12 8.14 15.82
C HIS A 32 -8.30 7.88 14.32
N THR A 33 -8.71 8.92 13.58
CA THR A 33 -8.78 8.89 12.12
C THR A 33 -7.40 8.73 11.50
N VAL A 34 -7.31 7.90 10.48
CA VAL A 34 -6.13 7.74 9.62
C VAL A 34 -6.52 8.17 8.21
N TRP A 35 -5.58 8.75 7.47
CA TRP A 35 -5.79 9.11 6.07
C TRP A 35 -4.87 8.29 5.18
N PRO A 36 -5.32 7.13 4.67
CA PRO A 36 -4.48 6.29 3.85
C PRO A 36 -3.98 7.01 2.60
N GLY A 37 -2.77 6.68 2.19
CA GLY A 37 -2.18 7.07 0.91
C GLY A 37 -1.79 5.83 0.12
N ILE A 38 -1.83 5.94 -1.21
CA ILE A 38 -1.57 4.85 -2.14
C ILE A 38 -0.72 5.38 -3.29
N LEU A 39 0.35 4.66 -3.58
CA LEU A 39 1.22 4.90 -4.74
C LEU A 39 1.49 3.57 -5.44
N GLY A 40 1.41 3.54 -6.76
CA GLY A 40 1.77 2.36 -7.53
C GLY A 40 2.16 2.70 -8.96
N ASN A 41 2.58 1.68 -9.72
CA ASN A 41 2.94 1.78 -11.13
C ASN A 41 1.79 2.25 -12.03
N SER A 42 0.56 2.04 -11.58
CA SER A 42 -0.67 2.58 -12.16
C SER A 42 -1.58 3.07 -11.03
N GLN A 43 -2.28 4.17 -11.31
CA GLN A 43 -3.20 4.77 -10.37
C GLN A 43 -4.44 3.88 -10.20
N LEU A 44 -4.77 3.57 -8.94
CA LEU A 44 -6.02 2.90 -8.56
C LEU A 44 -7.17 3.91 -8.52
N VAL A 45 -8.37 3.46 -8.16
CA VAL A 45 -9.57 4.33 -8.09
C VAL A 45 -9.42 5.55 -7.15
N THR A 46 -8.45 5.50 -6.24
CA THR A 46 -8.04 6.59 -5.34
C THR A 46 -6.55 6.43 -5.03
N THR A 47 -5.90 7.53 -4.72
CA THR A 47 -4.52 7.66 -4.21
C THR A 47 -4.47 8.13 -2.76
N GLY A 48 -5.61 8.51 -2.17
CA GLY A 48 -5.70 8.83 -0.76
C GLY A 48 -7.12 9.19 -0.30
N PHE A 49 -7.46 8.84 0.95
CA PHE A 49 -8.81 9.01 1.49
C PHE A 49 -8.81 9.13 3.02
N GLU A 50 -9.93 9.54 3.60
CA GLU A 50 -10.17 9.55 5.04
C GLU A 50 -10.74 8.19 5.50
N LEU A 51 -10.21 7.67 6.61
CA LEU A 51 -10.69 6.44 7.22
C LEU A 51 -10.88 6.63 8.73
N LEU A 52 -12.14 6.81 9.13
CA LEU A 52 -12.53 6.97 10.53
C LEU A 52 -12.21 5.73 11.37
N THR A 53 -12.14 5.89 12.69
CA THR A 53 -11.97 4.78 13.65
C THR A 53 -13.00 3.68 13.44
N GLY A 54 -12.54 2.43 13.32
CA GLY A 54 -13.36 1.26 13.05
C GLY A 54 -13.82 1.12 11.59
N GLY A 55 -13.49 2.10 10.73
CA GLY A 55 -13.85 2.09 9.32
C GLY A 55 -13.01 1.13 8.48
N SER A 56 -13.56 0.73 7.34
CA SER A 56 -12.87 -0.08 6.33
C SER A 56 -13.23 0.38 4.92
N ARG A 57 -12.30 0.25 3.98
CA ARG A 57 -12.53 0.50 2.54
C ARG A 57 -11.80 -0.52 1.68
N SER A 58 -12.49 -1.09 0.71
CA SER A 58 -11.90 -2.02 -0.26
C SER A 58 -11.54 -1.31 -1.57
N ILE A 59 -10.42 -1.69 -2.17
CA ILE A 59 -9.86 -1.14 -3.40
C ILE A 59 -9.41 -2.31 -4.26
N GLN A 60 -9.74 -2.25 -5.56
CA GLN A 60 -9.31 -3.24 -6.53
C GLN A 60 -8.01 -2.80 -7.21
N ALA A 61 -7.06 -3.72 -7.32
CA ALA A 61 -5.86 -3.55 -8.13
C ALA A 61 -5.83 -4.55 -9.30
N PRO A 62 -5.36 -4.11 -10.48
CA PRO A 62 -5.22 -5.00 -11.62
C PRO A 62 -4.09 -6.02 -11.38
N PRO A 63 -4.05 -7.12 -12.16
CA PRO A 63 -2.89 -8.00 -12.21
C PRO A 63 -1.62 -7.22 -12.59
N SER A 64 -0.46 -7.65 -12.12
CA SER A 64 0.83 -6.94 -12.30
C SER A 64 0.90 -5.56 -11.65
N TRP A 65 -0.03 -5.22 -10.75
CA TRP A 65 0.07 -3.99 -9.98
C TRP A 65 1.19 -4.10 -8.96
N SER A 66 2.04 -3.08 -8.90
CA SER A 66 3.08 -2.96 -7.88
C SER A 66 3.00 -1.58 -7.27
N GLY A 67 3.04 -1.52 -5.94
CA GLY A 67 2.81 -0.29 -5.21
C GLY A 67 2.82 -0.49 -3.70
N ARG A 68 2.40 0.57 -3.00
CA ARG A 68 2.47 0.67 -1.55
C ARG A 68 1.32 1.46 -0.97
N PHE A 69 1.00 1.11 0.27
CA PHE A 69 0.01 1.76 1.11
C PHE A 69 0.68 2.28 2.38
N TRP A 70 0.18 3.40 2.89
CA TRP A 70 0.57 3.93 4.20
C TRP A 70 -0.59 4.65 4.86
N GLY A 71 -0.48 4.93 6.16
CA GLY A 71 -1.43 5.76 6.89
C GLY A 71 -0.83 7.10 7.29
N ARG A 72 -1.48 8.21 6.92
CA ARG A 72 -1.17 9.54 7.45
C ARG A 72 -1.91 9.78 8.77
N THR A 73 -1.29 10.50 9.69
CA THR A 73 -1.90 10.84 10.99
C THR A 73 -1.81 12.33 11.28
N GLY A 74 -2.71 12.83 12.15
CA GLY A 74 -2.75 14.23 12.55
C GLY A 74 -3.01 15.17 11.38
N CYS A 75 -3.87 14.77 10.44
CA CYS A 75 -4.19 15.61 9.28
C CYS A 75 -5.16 16.72 9.66
N ILE A 76 -4.86 17.93 9.19
CA ILE A 76 -5.65 19.14 9.41
C ILE A 76 -5.94 19.77 8.05
N SER A 77 -7.21 20.07 7.81
CA SER A 77 -7.65 20.86 6.65
C SER A 77 -7.68 22.34 7.05
N ASP A 78 -6.90 23.16 6.35
CA ASP A 78 -6.92 24.59 6.53
C ASP A 78 -8.28 25.16 6.06
N GLN A 79 -8.98 25.86 6.94
CA GLN A 79 -10.35 26.31 6.67
C GLN A 79 -10.44 27.41 5.59
N ASN A 80 -9.36 28.14 5.34
CA ASN A 80 -9.35 29.24 4.38
C ASN A 80 -8.98 28.77 2.97
N THR A 81 -8.08 27.80 2.86
CA THR A 81 -7.51 27.31 1.61
C THR A 81 -8.03 25.94 1.20
N GLY A 82 -8.59 25.18 2.15
CA GLY A 82 -8.98 23.78 1.97
C GLY A 82 -7.79 22.81 1.86
N GLN A 83 -6.56 23.28 2.10
CA GLN A 83 -5.36 22.45 1.98
C GLN A 83 -5.27 21.47 3.15
N LEU A 84 -5.06 20.20 2.83
CA LEU A 84 -4.83 19.15 3.82
C LEU A 84 -3.33 18.98 4.06
N THR A 85 -2.91 19.03 5.32
CA THR A 85 -1.54 18.72 5.74
C THR A 85 -1.55 17.74 6.90
N CYS A 86 -0.65 16.78 6.90
CA CYS A 86 -0.57 15.74 7.93
C CYS A 86 0.72 15.85 8.75
N GLN A 87 0.61 15.50 10.03
CA GLN A 87 1.76 15.51 10.93
C GLN A 87 2.78 14.43 10.59
N THR A 88 2.31 13.23 10.22
CA THR A 88 3.18 12.09 9.86
C THR A 88 2.80 11.54 8.48
N ALA A 89 3.79 11.03 7.76
CA ALA A 89 3.66 10.38 6.46
C ALA A 89 2.92 11.21 5.37
N ASP A 90 2.92 12.54 5.49
CA ASP A 90 2.28 13.45 4.53
C ASP A 90 2.84 13.25 3.12
N CYS A 91 1.99 13.33 2.09
CA CYS A 91 2.41 13.14 0.71
C CYS A 91 2.63 14.45 -0.06
N GLY A 92 2.52 15.61 0.60
CA GLY A 92 2.84 16.92 0.02
C GLY A 92 1.93 17.32 -1.14
N SER A 93 0.77 16.67 -1.32
CA SER A 93 -0.20 17.01 -2.36
C SER A 93 -1.09 18.20 -1.96
N THR A 94 -1.09 18.57 -0.67
CA THR A 94 -2.04 19.53 -0.05
C THR A 94 -3.51 19.11 -0.19
N GLN A 95 -3.77 17.86 -0.58
CA GLN A 95 -5.09 17.33 -0.89
C GLN A 95 -5.31 15.99 -0.18
N MET A 96 -6.56 15.55 -0.19
CA MET A 96 -6.89 14.20 0.29
C MET A 96 -6.16 13.13 -0.54
N GLU A 97 -6.24 13.28 -1.86
CA GLU A 97 -5.56 12.45 -2.85
C GLU A 97 -4.06 12.77 -2.85
N CYS A 98 -3.21 11.73 -2.93
CA CYS A 98 -1.76 11.90 -3.00
C CYS A 98 -1.24 12.15 -4.43
N ASN A 99 -2.06 11.92 -5.46
CA ASN A 99 -1.81 12.33 -6.85
C ASN A 99 -0.42 11.90 -7.38
N GLY A 100 -0.06 10.64 -7.12
CA GLY A 100 1.24 10.08 -7.55
C GLY A 100 2.44 10.47 -6.70
N LYS A 101 2.24 11.22 -5.60
CA LYS A 101 3.29 11.50 -4.62
C LYS A 101 3.39 10.41 -3.56
N GLY A 102 4.62 10.10 -3.14
CA GLY A 102 4.88 9.19 -2.02
C GLY A 102 4.76 9.89 -0.67
N ALA A 103 4.74 9.10 0.40
CA ALA A 103 4.82 9.59 1.76
C ALA A 103 6.17 10.26 2.04
N THR A 104 6.16 11.28 2.88
CA THR A 104 7.36 11.86 3.50
C THR A 104 7.73 11.05 4.74
N PRO A 105 8.92 10.45 4.82
CA PRO A 105 9.36 9.72 6.00
C PRO A 105 9.38 10.57 7.30
N PRO A 106 9.20 9.97 8.49
CA PRO A 106 9.11 8.53 8.72
C PRO A 106 7.74 7.93 8.41
N VAL A 107 7.72 6.72 7.86
CA VAL A 107 6.49 6.05 7.44
C VAL A 107 6.60 4.53 7.50
N THR A 108 5.60 3.87 8.09
CA THR A 108 5.41 2.42 7.95
C THR A 108 4.73 2.15 6.60
N LEU A 109 5.33 1.31 5.75
CA LEU A 109 4.79 0.97 4.43
C LEU A 109 4.27 -0.46 4.39
N ALA A 110 3.16 -0.70 3.68
CA ALA A 110 2.81 -2.03 3.17
C ALA A 110 3.08 -2.04 1.67
N GLU A 111 3.93 -2.94 1.22
CA GLU A 111 4.43 -2.99 -0.16
C GLU A 111 3.95 -4.27 -0.84
N PHE A 112 3.61 -4.17 -2.13
CA PHE A 112 3.02 -5.25 -2.90
C PHE A 112 3.57 -5.29 -4.32
N THR A 113 3.78 -6.49 -4.84
CA THR A 113 3.92 -6.81 -6.26
C THR A 113 2.98 -7.96 -6.57
N ILE A 114 1.85 -7.64 -7.20
CA ILE A 114 0.78 -8.59 -7.53
C ILE A 114 1.15 -9.31 -8.82
N GLY A 115 1.09 -10.64 -8.77
CA GLY A 115 1.35 -11.50 -9.92
C GLY A 115 0.26 -11.38 -10.99
N SER A 116 0.55 -11.90 -12.18
CA SER A 116 -0.43 -12.05 -13.26
C SER A 116 -0.58 -13.53 -13.60
N GLY A 117 -1.18 -14.28 -12.67
CA GLY A 117 -1.18 -15.75 -12.69
C GLY A 117 0.09 -16.37 -12.11
N THR A 118 0.95 -15.54 -11.49
CA THR A 118 2.14 -15.93 -10.73
C THR A 118 1.95 -15.58 -9.26
N GLN A 119 2.97 -15.88 -8.46
CA GLN A 119 2.99 -15.53 -7.04
C GLN A 119 3.09 -14.02 -6.85
N ASP A 120 2.39 -13.52 -5.83
CA ASP A 120 2.50 -12.17 -5.30
C ASP A 120 3.65 -12.10 -4.30
N PHE A 121 4.28 -10.93 -4.21
CA PHE A 121 5.24 -10.57 -3.17
C PHE A 121 4.69 -9.42 -2.36
N TYR A 122 4.77 -9.52 -1.03
CA TYR A 122 4.29 -8.47 -0.14
C TYR A 122 5.04 -8.45 1.18
N ASP A 123 5.05 -7.28 1.79
CA ASP A 123 5.72 -7.05 3.07
C ASP A 123 5.18 -5.80 3.78
N VAL A 124 5.56 -5.65 5.04
CA VAL A 124 5.51 -4.38 5.75
C VAL A 124 6.94 -3.93 6.00
N SER A 125 7.24 -2.69 5.64
CA SER A 125 8.58 -2.13 5.61
C SER A 125 8.73 -0.94 6.55
N LEU A 126 9.82 -0.97 7.32
CA LEU A 126 10.27 0.07 8.24
C LEU A 126 11.55 0.74 7.77
N VAL A 127 11.96 0.51 6.52
CA VAL A 127 13.20 1.07 5.96
C VAL A 127 13.11 2.60 5.89
N ASP A 128 11.92 3.13 5.62
CA ASP A 128 11.57 4.55 5.68
C ASP A 128 11.14 5.01 7.07
N GLY A 129 11.39 4.21 8.11
CA GLY A 129 11.02 4.52 9.49
C GLY A 129 9.66 3.96 9.89
N TYR A 130 9.06 4.57 10.91
CA TYR A 130 7.81 4.11 11.51
C TYR A 130 6.98 5.30 11.98
N ASN A 131 5.69 5.29 11.72
CA ASN A 131 4.76 6.26 12.31
C ASN A 131 3.59 5.58 13.05
N LEU A 132 3.09 4.45 12.55
CA LEU A 132 1.99 3.72 13.18
C LEU A 132 2.07 2.20 12.95
N PRO A 133 1.43 1.38 13.82
CA PRO A 133 1.47 -0.08 13.69
C PRO A 133 0.63 -0.54 12.49
N MET A 134 1.14 -1.51 11.74
CA MET A 134 0.49 -2.02 10.54
C MET A 134 0.62 -3.55 10.44
N LEU A 135 -0.43 -4.20 9.96
CA LEU A 135 -0.46 -5.63 9.67
C LEU A 135 -1.08 -5.86 8.29
N VAL A 136 -0.48 -6.73 7.50
CA VAL A 136 -1.00 -7.23 6.23
C VAL A 136 -1.32 -8.71 6.39
N GLU A 137 -2.54 -9.08 6.06
CA GLU A 137 -3.04 -10.46 6.11
C GLU A 137 -3.61 -10.86 4.75
N PRO A 138 -3.03 -11.86 4.06
CA PRO A 138 -3.64 -12.41 2.86
C PRO A 138 -4.88 -13.25 3.22
N SER A 139 -5.87 -13.24 2.33
CA SER A 139 -7.04 -14.11 2.35
C SER A 139 -7.21 -14.79 1.00
N SER A 140 -8.01 -15.87 0.96
CA SER A 140 -8.45 -16.54 -0.29
C SER A 140 -7.36 -17.15 -1.19
N GLY A 141 -6.07 -16.94 -0.91
CA GLY A 141 -4.96 -17.42 -1.73
C GLY A 141 -4.40 -18.80 -1.36
N SER A 142 -3.41 -19.22 -2.14
CA SER A 142 -2.68 -20.49 -1.96
C SER A 142 -1.16 -20.28 -1.85
N GLY A 143 -0.47 -21.20 -1.17
CA GLY A 143 0.95 -21.07 -0.83
C GLY A 143 1.14 -20.86 0.68
N THR A 144 2.24 -20.21 1.07
CA THR A 144 2.55 -19.98 2.49
C THR A 144 1.65 -18.90 3.11
N CYS A 145 1.41 -17.80 2.40
CA CYS A 145 0.39 -16.79 2.72
C CYS A 145 0.41 -16.34 4.20
N LEU A 146 1.59 -16.02 4.73
CA LEU A 146 1.74 -15.61 6.12
C LEU A 146 1.49 -14.10 6.28
N SER A 147 0.91 -13.72 7.40
CA SER A 147 0.79 -12.30 7.77
C SER A 147 2.16 -11.67 8.06
N THR A 148 2.30 -10.42 7.64
CA THR A 148 3.51 -9.57 7.78
C THR A 148 3.14 -8.24 8.42
N GLY A 149 4.03 -7.66 9.23
CA GLY A 149 3.66 -6.46 9.98
C GLY A 149 4.45 -6.15 11.22
N CYS A 150 4.21 -4.92 11.69
CA CYS A 150 4.75 -4.35 12.91
C CYS A 150 3.57 -3.95 13.82
N VAL A 151 3.18 -4.89 14.70
CA VAL A 151 2.02 -4.71 15.60
C VAL A 151 2.39 -3.98 16.90
N ASN A 152 3.67 -3.95 17.23
CA ASN A 152 4.19 -3.23 18.38
C ASN A 152 4.26 -1.72 18.10
N ASP A 153 4.02 -0.93 19.14
CA ASP A 153 4.15 0.53 19.09
C ASP A 153 5.62 0.92 19.23
N LEU A 154 6.32 1.01 18.09
CA LEU A 154 7.74 1.35 18.01
C LEU A 154 8.02 2.77 18.50
N ASN A 155 7.06 3.70 18.45
CA ASN A 155 7.24 5.06 18.93
C ASN A 155 7.59 5.11 20.42
N ARG A 156 7.09 4.14 21.22
CA ARG A 156 7.40 4.02 22.65
C ARG A 156 8.82 3.56 22.95
N GLN A 157 9.46 2.91 21.99
CA GLN A 157 10.81 2.35 22.10
C GLN A 157 11.82 3.11 21.22
N CYS A 158 11.35 4.10 20.47
CA CYS A 158 12.15 4.88 19.54
C CYS A 158 13.27 5.61 20.29
N PRO A 159 14.56 5.40 19.96
CA PRO A 159 15.66 6.14 20.55
C PRO A 159 15.54 7.65 20.33
N ASP A 160 16.02 8.45 21.28
CA ASP A 160 15.89 9.91 21.22
C ASP A 160 16.47 10.51 19.92
N LYS A 161 17.54 9.92 19.38
CA LYS A 161 18.17 10.37 18.12
C LYS A 161 17.32 10.13 16.87
N LEU A 162 16.35 9.22 16.93
CA LEU A 162 15.46 8.86 15.82
C LEU A 162 14.04 9.44 16.01
N ARG A 163 13.71 9.88 17.22
CA ARG A 163 12.37 10.35 17.58
C ARG A 163 12.09 11.72 16.98
N VAL A 164 10.94 11.85 16.30
CA VAL A 164 10.49 13.12 15.70
C VAL A 164 9.00 13.35 15.99
N GLN A 165 8.47 14.50 15.56
CA GLN A 165 7.03 14.83 15.64
C GLN A 165 6.45 14.63 17.05
N SER A 166 7.18 15.10 18.07
CA SER A 166 6.82 14.95 19.49
C SER A 166 6.61 13.49 19.94
N GLY A 167 7.35 12.55 19.33
CA GLY A 167 7.26 11.13 19.67
C GLY A 167 6.19 10.37 18.92
N GLN A 168 5.57 10.95 17.90
CA GLN A 168 4.57 10.28 17.07
C GLN A 168 5.14 9.55 15.85
N ALA A 169 6.45 9.69 15.59
CA ALA A 169 7.14 8.88 14.60
C ALA A 169 8.60 8.64 14.97
N CYS A 170 9.17 7.61 14.37
CA CYS A 170 10.54 7.16 14.53
C CYS A 170 11.23 7.05 13.18
N LYS A 171 12.26 7.86 12.94
CA LYS A 171 13.12 7.76 11.76
C LYS A 171 13.83 6.40 11.73
N SER A 172 14.09 5.88 10.53
CA SER A 172 15.13 4.87 10.36
C SER A 172 16.52 5.50 10.50
N ALA A 173 17.56 4.68 10.58
CA ALA A 173 18.93 5.19 10.61
C ALA A 173 19.32 5.92 9.31
N CYS A 174 18.81 5.48 8.15
CA CYS A 174 19.05 6.18 6.90
C CYS A 174 18.46 7.59 6.97
N GLU A 175 17.19 7.73 7.35
CA GLU A 175 16.49 9.02 7.46
C GLU A 175 17.05 9.97 8.53
N ALA A 176 17.72 9.42 9.54
CA ALA A 176 18.33 10.21 10.60
C ALA A 176 19.74 10.67 10.27
N PHE A 177 20.54 9.84 9.59
CA PHE A 177 21.98 10.07 9.47
C PHE A 177 22.49 10.18 8.03
N GLY A 178 21.71 9.75 7.03
CA GLY A 178 22.06 9.85 5.61
C GLY A 178 23.33 9.10 5.21
N LYS A 179 23.81 8.16 6.03
CA LYS A 179 25.08 7.48 5.80
C LYS A 179 24.91 6.31 4.83
N PRO A 180 25.87 6.07 3.91
CA PRO A 180 25.80 4.96 2.94
C PRO A 180 25.57 3.59 3.58
N GLU A 181 26.16 3.32 4.75
CA GLU A 181 25.99 2.05 5.47
C GLU A 181 24.59 1.85 6.06
N TYR A 182 23.83 2.93 6.29
CA TYR A 182 22.44 2.84 6.77
C TYR A 182 21.44 2.88 5.63
N CYS A 183 21.79 3.57 4.54
CA CYS A 183 20.96 3.72 3.35
C CYS A 183 21.23 2.66 2.28
N CYS A 184 22.16 1.73 2.54
CA CYS A 184 22.60 0.69 1.60
C CYS A 184 22.91 1.25 0.21
N SER A 185 23.76 2.28 0.16
CA SER A 185 24.10 2.98 -1.08
C SER A 185 25.61 3.01 -1.32
N GLY A 186 26.01 3.32 -2.55
CA GLY A 186 27.43 3.37 -2.94
C GLY A 186 28.14 2.04 -2.68
N ALA A 187 29.18 2.05 -1.85
CA ALA A 187 29.93 0.85 -1.48
C ALA A 187 29.09 -0.19 -0.71
N TYR A 188 27.95 0.22 -0.16
CA TYR A 188 27.01 -0.61 0.60
C TYR A 188 25.78 -1.02 -0.22
N ALA A 189 25.80 -0.87 -1.55
CA ALA A 189 24.66 -1.17 -2.43
C ALA A 189 24.50 -2.66 -2.77
N SER A 190 24.90 -3.56 -1.88
CA SER A 190 24.62 -4.99 -2.01
C SER A 190 24.37 -5.66 -0.66
N PRO A 191 23.64 -6.80 -0.62
CA PRO A 191 23.44 -7.56 0.63
C PRO A 191 24.75 -8.03 1.28
N ASP A 192 25.80 -8.20 0.47
CA ASP A 192 27.12 -8.62 0.97
C ASP A 192 27.84 -7.50 1.71
N THR A 193 27.58 -6.23 1.36
CA THR A 193 28.28 -5.07 1.92
C THR A 193 27.44 -4.26 2.90
N CYS A 194 26.11 -4.14 2.72
CA CYS A 194 25.23 -3.54 3.72
C CYS A 194 24.86 -4.58 4.77
N LYS A 195 25.23 -4.34 6.03
CA LYS A 195 24.90 -5.24 7.14
C LYS A 195 23.90 -4.59 8.08
N PRO A 196 23.12 -5.39 8.83
CA PRO A 196 22.27 -4.86 9.88
C PRO A 196 23.06 -3.94 10.83
N SER A 197 22.46 -2.81 11.16
CA SER A 197 22.97 -1.87 12.15
C SER A 197 22.27 -2.07 13.49
N PHE A 198 22.83 -1.51 14.57
CA PHE A 198 22.16 -1.45 15.86
C PHE A 198 20.71 -0.92 15.78
N TYR A 199 20.45 0.07 14.93
CA TYR A 199 19.11 0.65 14.78
C TYR A 199 18.14 -0.26 14.03
N SER A 200 18.59 -0.89 12.94
CA SER A 200 17.74 -1.83 12.19
C SER A 200 17.49 -3.11 13.00
N GLU A 201 18.48 -3.61 13.74
CA GLU A 201 18.29 -4.75 14.66
C GLU A 201 17.26 -4.44 15.75
N MET A 202 17.23 -3.20 16.27
CA MET A 202 16.21 -2.78 17.24
C MET A 202 14.81 -2.73 16.61
N PHE A 203 14.67 -2.23 15.38
CA PHE A 203 13.41 -2.29 14.64
C PHE A 203 12.99 -3.73 14.40
N LYS A 204 13.94 -4.60 14.03
CA LYS A 204 13.69 -6.02 13.78
C LYS A 204 13.27 -6.78 15.03
N ALA A 205 13.91 -6.51 16.16
CA ALA A 205 13.57 -7.12 17.44
C ALA A 205 12.14 -6.75 17.87
N ALA A 206 11.72 -5.51 17.63
CA ALA A 206 10.35 -5.08 17.90
C ALA A 206 9.37 -5.66 16.87
N CYS A 207 9.75 -5.78 15.60
CA CYS A 207 8.88 -6.19 14.50
C CYS A 207 9.55 -7.26 13.63
N PRO A 208 9.61 -8.52 14.09
CA PRO A 208 10.38 -9.59 13.43
C PRO A 208 9.88 -9.97 12.04
N LYS A 209 8.62 -9.63 11.73
CA LYS A 209 7.96 -9.91 10.45
C LYS A 209 7.86 -8.67 9.57
N SER A 210 8.77 -7.71 9.73
CA SER A 210 8.85 -6.52 8.87
C SER A 210 10.28 -6.31 8.40
N TYR A 211 10.44 -5.65 7.24
CA TYR A 211 11.73 -5.16 6.80
C TYR A 211 12.24 -4.11 7.78
N SER A 212 13.46 -4.30 8.28
CA SER A 212 14.11 -3.34 9.18
C SER A 212 15.20 -2.49 8.52
N TYR A 213 15.68 -2.93 7.36
CA TYR A 213 16.63 -2.24 6.47
C TYR A 213 16.52 -2.82 5.05
N ALA A 214 17.21 -2.23 4.07
CA ALA A 214 16.96 -2.50 2.65
C ALA A 214 17.21 -3.95 2.16
N TYR A 215 18.04 -4.74 2.86
CA TYR A 215 18.37 -6.13 2.46
C TYR A 215 17.94 -7.17 3.52
N ASP A 216 16.80 -6.94 4.19
CA ASP A 216 16.22 -7.84 5.20
C ASP A 216 15.32 -8.94 4.60
N ASP A 217 15.63 -9.42 3.39
CA ASP A 217 14.71 -10.21 2.57
C ASP A 217 14.33 -11.55 3.22
N ALA A 218 15.31 -12.23 3.81
CA ALA A 218 15.22 -13.62 4.26
C ALA A 218 14.12 -13.87 5.31
N THR A 219 13.69 -12.82 6.03
CA THR A 219 12.66 -12.92 7.07
C THR A 219 11.50 -11.94 6.89
N SER A 220 11.51 -11.16 5.80
CA SER A 220 10.61 -10.02 5.64
C SER A 220 9.84 -10.03 4.32
N THR A 221 10.24 -10.82 3.33
CA THR A 221 9.46 -11.02 2.11
C THR A 221 8.49 -12.16 2.29
N PHE A 222 7.21 -11.90 1.98
CA PHE A 222 6.16 -12.91 2.04
C PHE A 222 5.53 -13.09 0.68
N THR A 223 4.99 -14.29 0.48
CA THR A 223 4.44 -14.67 -0.81
C THR A 223 3.12 -15.41 -0.67
N CYS A 224 2.25 -15.20 -1.65
CA CYS A 224 0.95 -15.84 -1.75
C CYS A 224 0.48 -15.81 -3.21
N THR A 225 -0.39 -16.71 -3.63
CA THR A 225 -0.89 -16.77 -5.00
C THR A 225 -2.39 -16.59 -5.02
N ALA A 226 -2.88 -15.70 -5.88
CA ALA A 226 -4.31 -15.42 -6.08
C ALA A 226 -5.02 -15.05 -4.77
N ALA A 227 -4.41 -14.15 -3.99
CA ALA A 227 -4.93 -13.66 -2.73
C ALA A 227 -5.59 -12.29 -2.85
N ASP A 228 -6.52 -12.06 -1.94
CA ASP A 228 -6.89 -10.72 -1.49
C ASP A 228 -6.09 -10.36 -0.24
N TYR A 229 -6.00 -9.08 0.12
CA TYR A 229 -5.20 -8.63 1.26
C TYR A 229 -5.97 -7.68 2.16
N THR A 230 -5.83 -7.85 3.46
CA THR A 230 -6.31 -6.91 4.47
C THR A 230 -5.15 -6.14 5.07
N ILE A 231 -5.16 -4.81 4.96
CA ILE A 231 -4.19 -3.89 5.56
C ILE A 231 -4.84 -3.27 6.78
N THR A 232 -4.36 -3.61 7.98
CA THR A 232 -4.92 -3.12 9.25
C THR A 232 -3.96 -2.15 9.93
N PHE A 233 -4.42 -0.92 10.16
CA PHE A 233 -3.74 0.03 11.04
C PHE A 233 -4.13 -0.22 12.50
N CYS A 234 -3.15 -0.17 13.39
CA CYS A 234 -3.28 -0.44 14.83
C CYS A 234 -3.99 -1.78 15.17
N PRO A 235 -3.51 -2.93 14.68
CA PRO A 235 -4.19 -4.23 14.81
C PRO A 235 -4.42 -4.69 16.26
N SER A 236 -3.61 -4.23 17.22
CA SER A 236 -3.67 -4.63 18.64
C SER A 236 -4.49 -3.71 19.54
N SER A 237 -5.18 -2.70 19.01
CA SER A 237 -5.97 -1.74 19.80
C SER A 237 -7.30 -2.30 20.35
N THR A 238 -7.76 -3.47 19.86
CA THR A 238 -8.99 -4.13 20.33
C THR A 238 -8.77 -4.91 21.62
N SER A 239 -8.57 -4.22 22.77
CA SER A 239 -8.70 -4.79 24.14
C SER A 239 -8.65 -3.74 25.28
N LYS A 240 -9.17 -2.52 25.10
CA LYS A 240 -9.29 -1.55 26.22
C LYS A 240 -10.67 -0.89 26.38
N LYS A 241 -11.74 -1.49 25.86
CA LYS A 241 -13.11 -1.01 26.07
C LYS A 241 -14.01 -2.09 26.66
N SER A 242 -13.81 -2.40 27.95
CA SER A 242 -14.84 -2.78 28.93
C SER A 242 -14.18 -3.19 30.25
N ALA A 243 -13.82 -2.20 31.06
CA ALA A 243 -13.75 -2.35 32.50
C ALA A 243 -14.13 -0.99 33.11
N SER A 244 -15.42 -0.66 33.01
CA SER A 244 -16.04 0.33 33.87
C SER A 244 -16.11 -0.28 35.27
N ASN A 245 -15.14 0.02 36.13
CA ASN A 245 -15.31 -0.14 37.57
C ASN A 245 -15.33 1.24 38.20
N THR A 246 -16.54 1.62 38.62
CA THR A 246 -16.88 2.69 39.52
C THR A 246 -15.98 2.67 40.77
N ALA A 247 -15.54 3.86 41.18
CA ALA A 247 -14.56 4.16 42.23
C ALA A 247 -14.92 3.63 43.64
N PRO A 248 -14.02 3.79 44.64
CA PRO A 248 -14.03 5.06 45.39
C PRO A 248 -12.65 5.63 45.75
N ALA A 249 -12.68 6.95 46.01
CA ALA A 249 -11.59 7.84 46.33
C ALA A 249 -10.89 7.56 47.68
N ALA A 250 -9.59 7.89 47.76
CA ALA A 250 -8.99 8.47 48.96
C ALA A 250 -7.60 9.11 48.69
N ALA A 251 -7.49 10.35 49.21
CA ALA A 251 -6.33 10.99 49.84
C ALA A 251 -5.08 11.40 49.04
N ALA A 252 -4.84 12.71 49.15
CA ALA A 252 -3.67 13.50 48.75
C ALA A 252 -2.34 13.05 49.39
N THR A 253 -1.22 13.30 48.69
CA THR A 253 -0.08 14.06 49.25
C THR A 253 0.84 14.62 48.17
N THR A 254 1.38 15.78 48.52
CA THR A 254 2.33 16.71 47.90
C THR A 254 3.66 16.10 47.43
N GLY A 255 4.28 16.68 46.40
CA GLY A 255 5.66 16.38 46.01
C GLY A 255 6.15 17.13 44.77
N THR A 256 6.64 18.36 44.98
CA THR A 256 7.31 19.27 44.05
C THR A 256 8.62 18.69 43.47
N THR A 257 8.89 18.86 42.17
CA THR A 257 10.16 19.39 41.60
C THR A 257 10.17 19.34 40.05
N SER A 258 10.25 20.51 39.42
CA SER A 258 10.80 20.70 38.06
C SER A 258 12.33 20.50 38.06
N PRO A 259 12.96 20.32 36.89
CA PRO A 259 13.59 21.49 36.30
C PRO A 259 13.41 21.65 34.78
N ILE A 260 13.60 22.91 34.40
CA ILE A 260 13.60 23.53 33.08
C ILE A 260 14.99 23.39 32.44
N TYR A 261 15.06 22.97 31.18
CA TYR A 261 16.14 23.27 30.21
C TYR A 261 15.70 22.72 28.84
N GLY A 262 15.81 23.34 27.67
CA GLY A 262 16.32 24.62 27.20
C GLY A 262 16.15 24.58 25.68
N SER A 263 15.50 25.59 25.10
CA SER A 263 15.16 25.71 23.68
C SER A 263 16.41 26.04 22.85
N ILE A 264 16.60 25.36 21.71
CA ILE A 264 17.45 25.85 20.62
C ILE A 264 16.70 25.71 19.29
N THR A 265 16.42 26.87 18.73
CA THR A 265 15.93 27.13 17.37
C THR A 265 17.04 26.87 16.34
N GLY A 266 16.73 26.11 15.28
CA GLY A 266 17.63 25.89 14.15
C GLY A 266 16.84 25.59 12.87
N SER A 267 16.60 26.64 12.10
CA SER A 267 16.08 26.63 10.73
C SER A 267 17.08 25.97 9.76
N GLY A 268 16.58 25.06 8.91
CA GLY A 268 17.36 24.46 7.82
C GLY A 268 16.44 23.98 6.71
N GLU A 269 16.64 24.54 5.52
CA GLU A 269 15.85 24.39 4.31
C GLU A 269 15.91 22.98 3.72
N VAL A 270 14.81 22.57 3.09
CA VAL A 270 14.61 21.28 2.40
C VAL A 270 15.08 21.41 0.95
N PRO A 271 16.06 20.63 0.47
CA PRO A 271 16.26 20.46 -0.96
C PRO A 271 15.30 19.40 -1.50
N ALA A 272 14.49 19.82 -2.47
CA ALA A 272 13.73 18.94 -3.34
C ALA A 272 14.69 18.14 -4.23
N ASP A 273 14.53 16.82 -4.25
CA ASP A 273 14.71 15.92 -5.42
C ASP A 273 14.76 14.47 -4.92
N VAL A 274 13.59 13.87 -4.68
CA VAL A 274 13.50 12.42 -4.41
C VAL A 274 13.43 11.69 -5.74
N ASN A 275 14.57 11.18 -6.16
CA ASN A 275 14.73 10.32 -7.32
C ASN A 275 14.02 8.97 -7.10
N ILE A 276 12.87 8.80 -7.75
CA ILE A 276 11.98 7.62 -7.74
C ILE A 276 12.69 6.32 -8.17
N SER A 277 13.90 6.39 -8.74
CA SER A 277 14.63 5.23 -9.28
C SER A 277 15.57 4.52 -8.30
N SER A 278 15.79 5.04 -7.08
CA SER A 278 16.90 4.58 -6.22
C SER A 278 16.62 3.34 -5.34
N TRP A 279 15.37 2.86 -5.28
CA TRP A 279 14.95 1.71 -4.46
C TRP A 279 14.40 0.55 -5.28
N PHE A 280 14.53 0.64 -6.61
CA PHE A 280 14.11 -0.38 -7.58
C PHE A 280 15.21 -1.40 -8.01
N PRO A 281 16.16 -1.88 -7.19
CA PRO A 281 16.87 -3.13 -7.49
C PRO A 281 16.38 -4.21 -6.51
N TYR A 282 15.68 -5.29 -6.87
CA TYR A 282 16.18 -6.44 -7.62
C TYR A 282 15.04 -7.39 -8.07
N PHE A 283 13.84 -6.88 -8.41
CA PHE A 283 12.72 -7.77 -8.80
C PHE A 283 12.74 -8.26 -10.27
N LEU A 284 13.77 -7.95 -11.07
CA LEU A 284 13.84 -8.31 -12.49
C LEU A 284 15.13 -9.04 -12.90
N THR A 285 15.33 -10.27 -12.44
CA THR A 285 16.11 -11.25 -13.22
C THR A 285 15.42 -12.61 -13.21
N GLY A 286 14.45 -12.75 -14.10
CA GLY A 286 13.83 -14.02 -14.46
C GLY A 286 13.44 -13.98 -15.93
N GLN A 287 14.41 -13.96 -16.83
CA GLN A 287 14.15 -14.13 -18.26
C GLN A 287 13.57 -15.52 -18.51
N SER A 288 12.31 -15.58 -18.95
CA SER A 288 11.83 -16.65 -19.80
C SER A 288 10.95 -16.04 -20.89
N SER A 289 11.55 -15.84 -22.06
CA SER A 289 10.90 -15.39 -23.27
C SER A 289 9.83 -16.40 -23.70
N ARG A 290 8.55 -16.03 -23.58
CA ARG A 290 7.49 -16.50 -24.48
C ARG A 290 6.62 -15.32 -24.88
N THR A 291 6.96 -14.73 -26.02
CA THR A 291 6.09 -13.86 -26.80
C THR A 291 4.80 -14.61 -27.11
N VAL A 292 3.69 -14.23 -26.48
CA VAL A 292 2.36 -14.54 -27.01
C VAL A 292 1.93 -13.34 -27.85
N SER A 293 1.84 -13.62 -29.15
CA SER A 293 1.58 -12.64 -30.21
C SER A 293 0.26 -11.89 -30.00
N SER A 294 0.31 -10.56 -30.09
CA SER A 294 -0.83 -9.63 -30.11
C SER A 294 -1.71 -9.76 -31.37
N SER A 295 -1.48 -10.78 -32.19
CA SER A 295 -2.25 -11.04 -33.42
C SER A 295 -3.54 -11.82 -33.20
N VAL A 296 -3.84 -12.30 -31.99
CA VAL A 296 -5.08 -13.06 -31.72
C VAL A 296 -6.27 -12.16 -31.42
N SER A 297 -6.09 -11.01 -30.75
CA SER A 297 -7.19 -10.13 -30.34
C SER A 297 -7.79 -9.29 -31.50
N HIS A 298 -6.98 -8.87 -32.47
CA HIS A 298 -7.49 -8.14 -33.63
C HIS A 298 -8.18 -9.04 -34.67
N ASN A 299 -7.72 -10.30 -34.84
CA ASN A 299 -8.33 -11.22 -35.79
C ASN A 299 -9.73 -11.66 -35.36
N THR A 300 -9.99 -11.84 -34.06
CA THR A 300 -11.33 -12.23 -33.58
C THR A 300 -12.36 -11.11 -33.73
N LEU A 301 -11.97 -9.86 -33.50
CA LEU A 301 -12.84 -8.69 -33.71
C LEU A 301 -13.18 -8.48 -35.20
N LEU A 302 -12.20 -8.64 -36.10
CA LEU A 302 -12.42 -8.55 -37.55
C LEU A 302 -13.33 -9.66 -38.07
N VAL A 303 -13.14 -10.91 -37.63
CA VAL A 303 -14.00 -12.03 -38.05
C VAL A 303 -15.44 -11.83 -37.59
N SER A 304 -15.66 -11.33 -36.37
CA SER A 304 -17.01 -11.04 -35.88
C SER A 304 -17.70 -9.90 -36.65
N ALA A 305 -17.00 -8.83 -37.00
CA ALA A 305 -17.53 -7.73 -37.80
C ALA A 305 -17.87 -8.15 -39.24
N ILE A 306 -17.03 -8.99 -39.85
CA ILE A 306 -17.27 -9.52 -41.20
C ILE A 306 -18.48 -10.47 -41.20
N SER A 307 -18.64 -11.32 -40.18
CA SER A 307 -19.83 -12.17 -40.04
C SER A 307 -21.11 -11.37 -39.86
N PHE A 308 -21.09 -10.28 -39.09
CA PHE A 308 -22.23 -9.36 -38.95
C PHE A 308 -22.61 -8.68 -40.28
N LEU A 309 -21.63 -8.21 -41.05
CA LEU A 309 -21.86 -7.60 -42.36
C LEU A 309 -22.40 -8.61 -43.39
N PHE A 310 -21.88 -9.83 -43.41
CA PHE A 310 -22.38 -10.90 -44.28
C PHE A 310 -23.82 -11.32 -43.95
N LEU A 311 -24.17 -11.40 -42.66
CA LEU A 311 -25.54 -11.74 -42.24
C LEU A 311 -26.52 -10.62 -42.57
N SER A 312 -26.13 -9.35 -42.36
CA SER A 312 -26.99 -8.20 -42.70
C SER A 312 -27.26 -8.04 -44.21
N SER A 313 -26.32 -8.50 -45.06
CA SER A 313 -26.47 -8.46 -46.52
C SER A 313 -27.29 -9.63 -47.06
N LEU A 314 -27.28 -10.79 -46.40
CA LEU A 314 -28.17 -11.90 -46.70
C LEU A 314 -29.65 -11.57 -46.36
N ASP A 315 -29.90 -10.89 -45.24
CA ASP A 315 -31.25 -10.40 -44.88
C ASP A 315 -31.78 -9.34 -45.86
N PHE A 316 -30.89 -8.52 -46.43
CA PHE A 316 -31.27 -7.55 -47.46
C PHE A 316 -31.58 -8.22 -48.81
N SER A 317 -30.82 -9.25 -49.18
CA SER A 317 -31.03 -9.98 -50.44
C SER A 317 -32.28 -10.87 -50.41
N HIS A 318 -32.68 -11.37 -49.23
CA HIS A 318 -33.92 -12.11 -49.07
C HIS A 318 -35.17 -11.21 -49.14
N ASN A 319 -35.06 -9.95 -48.70
CA ASN A 319 -36.16 -8.97 -48.80
C ASN A 319 -36.31 -8.36 -50.20
N TYR A 320 -35.23 -8.25 -50.98
CA TYR A 320 -35.31 -7.70 -52.35
C TYR A 320 -36.01 -8.64 -53.35
N ASN A 321 -35.91 -9.96 -53.15
CA ASN A 321 -36.59 -10.95 -54.01
C ASN A 321 -38.10 -11.08 -53.74
N PHE A 322 -38.63 -10.44 -52.70
CA PHE A 322 -40.07 -10.44 -52.40
C PHE A 322 -40.82 -9.24 -53.01
N LEU A 323 -40.12 -8.31 -53.66
CA LEU A 323 -40.69 -7.08 -54.25
C LEU A 323 -40.68 -7.04 -55.79
N GLN A 324 -40.39 -8.17 -56.46
CA GLN A 324 -40.41 -8.28 -57.94
C GLN A 324 -41.42 -9.31 -58.49
N THR A 325 -42.47 -9.64 -57.74
CA THR A 325 -43.69 -10.27 -58.28
C THR A 325 -44.88 -9.35 -58.14
#